data_AF-A0AAU9JZN2-F1
#
_entry.id   AF-A0AAU9JZN2-F1
#
_cell.length_a   1.000
_cell.length_b   1.000
_cell.length_c   1.000
_cell.angle_alpha   90.00
_cell.angle_beta   90.00
_cell.angle_gamma   90.00
#
_symmetry.space_group_name_H-M   'P 1'
#
loop_
_entity.id
_entity.type
_entity.pdbx_description
1 polymer ?
#
loop_
_entity_poly.entity_id
_entity_poly.type
_entity_poly.pdbx_seq_one_letter_code
_entity_poly.pdbx_strand_id
1 'polypeptide(L)'
;MEESSISMIVELLQLTSKFFNDAAEIVNQRRVNSSDHSKSSKKRRKIKTKRHKSGYQVFLKEKMSELKKNPEYSNSKMSTLSSLVSQEWNKAGEQEKEIYKQKAEKLKQEEVEKVNCEERKFEPSESLLKLLEDNDTIEESSSENEKGVKKEAIKSPSESEDQLMEEESD
;
A
#
# COMPACT_ATOMS: atom_id res chain seq x y z
N MET A 1 -63.41 -9.09 14.06
CA MET A 1 -62.27 -9.39 13.15
C MET A 1 -61.00 -8.61 13.51
N GLU A 2 -61.08 -7.55 14.31
CA GLU A 2 -59.91 -6.71 14.66
C GLU A 2 -58.97 -7.35 15.70
N GLU A 3 -59.49 -8.20 16.59
CA GLU A 3 -58.69 -8.87 17.63
C GLU A 3 -57.61 -9.82 17.08
N SER A 4 -57.85 -10.40 15.90
CA SER A 4 -56.87 -11.29 15.23
C SER A 4 -55.64 -10.54 14.73
N SER A 5 -55.83 -9.28 14.28
CA SER A 5 -54.73 -8.48 13.73
C SER A 5 -53.77 -7.98 14.81
N ILE A 6 -54.29 -7.66 16.00
CA ILE A 6 -53.49 -7.20 17.14
C ILE A 6 -52.59 -8.33 17.65
N SER A 7 -53.08 -9.57 17.70
CA SER A 7 -52.30 -10.73 18.13
C SER A 7 -51.07 -10.96 17.23
N MET A 8 -51.23 -10.82 15.90
CA MET A 8 -50.13 -11.01 14.94
C MET A 8 -49.01 -9.97 15.11
N ILE A 9 -49.36 -8.72 15.41
CA ILE A 9 -48.38 -7.64 15.60
C ILE A 9 -47.56 -7.88 16.87
N VAL A 10 -48.19 -8.37 17.94
CA VAL A 10 -47.50 -8.69 19.21
C VAL A 10 -46.53 -9.84 19.01
N GLU A 11 -46.88 -10.89 18.27
CA GLU A 11 -45.97 -11.99 17.96
C GLU A 11 -44.77 -11.55 17.10
N LEU A 12 -44.98 -10.67 16.11
CA LEU A 12 -43.91 -10.09 15.30
C LEU A 12 -42.91 -9.27 16.13
N LEU A 13 -43.40 -8.49 17.09
CA LEU A 13 -42.54 -7.72 18.01
C LEU A 13 -41.76 -8.65 18.96
N GLN A 14 -42.37 -9.72 19.44
CA GLN A 14 -41.67 -10.70 20.28
C GLN A 14 -40.60 -11.48 19.49
N LEU A 15 -40.86 -11.80 18.21
CA LEU A 15 -39.91 -12.51 17.37
C LEU A 15 -38.68 -11.66 17.02
N THR A 16 -38.89 -10.37 16.73
CA THR A 16 -37.80 -9.43 16.44
C THR A 16 -36.94 -9.14 17.66
N SER A 17 -37.53 -9.04 18.86
CA SER A 17 -36.76 -8.86 20.10
C SER A 17 -35.83 -10.04 20.41
N LYS A 18 -36.23 -11.28 20.10
CA LYS A 18 -35.37 -12.46 20.31
C LYS A 18 -34.16 -12.44 19.37
N PHE A 19 -34.36 -12.03 18.11
CA PHE A 19 -33.30 -12.00 17.10
C PHE A 19 -32.19 -10.96 17.42
N PHE A 20 -32.55 -9.84 18.03
CA PHE A 20 -31.57 -8.80 18.40
C PHE A 20 -30.67 -9.19 19.59
N ASN A 21 -31.16 -10.03 20.51
CA ASN A 21 -30.38 -10.43 21.68
C ASN A 21 -29.29 -11.47 21.33
N ASP A 22 -29.55 -12.40 20.41
CA ASP A 22 -28.57 -13.41 20.00
C ASP A 22 -27.37 -12.80 19.22
N ALA A 23 -27.60 -11.71 18.49
CA ALA A 23 -26.54 -11.02 17.75
C ALA A 23 -25.52 -10.31 18.67
N ALA A 24 -25.95 -9.86 19.85
CA ALA A 24 -25.07 -9.19 20.81
C ALA A 24 -24.10 -10.16 21.52
N GLU A 25 -24.50 -11.42 21.69
CA GLU A 25 -23.69 -12.42 22.38
C GLU A 25 -22.49 -12.92 21.53
N ILE A 26 -22.67 -13.01 20.21
CA ILE A 26 -21.62 -13.43 19.26
C ILE A 26 -20.45 -12.42 19.21
N VAL A 27 -20.72 -11.12 19.41
CA VAL A 27 -19.68 -10.07 19.36
C VAL A 27 -18.77 -10.11 20.60
N ASN A 28 -19.28 -10.52 21.77
CA ASN A 28 -18.48 -10.55 22.99
C ASN A 28 -17.57 -11.79 23.10
N GLN A 29 -17.95 -12.93 22.51
CA GLN A 29 -17.10 -14.14 22.55
C GLN A 29 -15.82 -14.02 21.70
N ARG A 30 -15.75 -13.10 20.72
CA ARG A 30 -14.51 -12.86 19.95
C ARG A 30 -13.44 -12.07 20.70
N ARG A 31 -13.76 -11.39 21.79
CA ARG A 31 -12.79 -10.53 22.49
C ARG A 31 -11.87 -11.28 23.47
N VAL A 32 -12.28 -12.44 23.95
CA VAL A 32 -11.58 -13.16 25.04
C VAL A 32 -10.50 -14.15 24.57
N ASN A 33 -10.42 -14.48 23.27
CA ASN A 33 -9.49 -15.49 22.76
C ASN A 33 -8.22 -14.93 22.07
N SER A 34 -7.84 -13.66 22.29
CA SER A 34 -6.67 -13.05 21.62
C SER A 34 -5.50 -12.65 22.53
N SER A 35 -5.47 -13.06 23.80
CA SER A 35 -4.47 -12.58 24.76
C SER A 35 -3.18 -13.41 24.90
N ASP A 36 -2.90 -14.39 24.03
CA ASP A 36 -1.74 -15.26 24.21
C ASP A 36 -0.89 -15.43 22.95
N HIS A 37 -0.28 -14.35 22.45
CA HIS A 37 0.81 -14.44 21.49
C HIS A 37 2.07 -13.67 21.91
N SER A 38 2.93 -14.44 22.57
CA SER A 38 4.32 -14.65 22.20
C SER A 38 5.38 -13.66 22.71
N LYS A 39 6.15 -14.21 23.64
CA LYS A 39 7.49 -13.84 24.04
C LYS A 39 8.38 -13.56 22.81
N SER A 40 8.75 -12.29 22.65
CA SER A 40 10.11 -11.80 22.38
C SER A 40 11.07 -12.81 21.72
N SER A 41 10.88 -13.08 20.44
CA SER A 41 12.00 -13.44 19.57
C SER A 41 12.56 -12.14 18.99
N LYS A 42 13.83 -11.85 19.26
CA LYS A 42 14.60 -10.76 18.61
C LYS A 42 14.73 -11.09 17.11
N LYS A 43 13.64 -10.96 16.37
CA LYS A 43 13.63 -11.03 14.91
C LYS A 43 14.44 -9.84 14.41
N ARG A 44 15.60 -10.14 13.82
CA ARG A 44 16.40 -9.17 13.05
C ARG A 44 15.42 -8.40 12.16
N ARG A 45 15.29 -7.09 12.39
CA ARG A 45 14.35 -6.25 11.65
C ARG A 45 14.83 -6.24 10.21
N LYS A 46 14.23 -7.09 9.37
CA LYS A 46 14.41 -7.00 7.91
C LYS A 46 14.09 -5.56 7.54
N ILE A 47 15.04 -4.87 6.90
CA ILE A 47 14.83 -3.53 6.39
C ILE A 47 13.70 -3.66 5.36
N LYS A 48 12.52 -3.18 5.72
CA LYS A 48 11.38 -3.19 4.81
C LYS A 48 11.56 -2.00 3.89
N THR A 49 11.74 -2.27 2.61
CA THR A 49 11.67 -1.22 1.59
C THR A 49 10.30 -0.55 1.70
N LYS A 50 10.29 0.78 1.66
CA LYS A 50 9.03 1.53 1.67
C LYS A 50 8.33 1.24 0.34
N ARG A 51 7.02 0.94 0.40
CA ARG A 51 6.22 0.77 -0.81
C ARG A 51 5.99 2.13 -1.45
N HIS A 52 6.04 2.17 -2.77
CA HIS A 52 5.68 3.37 -3.52
C HIS A 52 4.22 3.74 -3.28
N LYS A 53 3.94 5.04 -3.34
CA LYS A 53 2.60 5.56 -3.12
C LYS A 53 1.73 5.34 -4.34
N SER A 54 0.47 4.96 -4.14
CA SER A 54 -0.53 4.92 -5.22
C SER A 54 -1.07 6.31 -5.52
N GLY A 55 -1.70 6.49 -6.69
CA GLY A 55 -2.35 7.76 -7.07
C GLY A 55 -3.33 8.26 -6.01
N TYR A 56 -4.16 7.36 -5.45
CA TYR A 56 -5.06 7.69 -4.34
C TYR A 56 -4.32 8.21 -3.10
N GLN A 57 -3.17 7.65 -2.74
CA GLN A 57 -2.40 8.14 -1.59
C GLN A 57 -1.79 9.52 -1.81
N VAL A 58 -1.44 9.86 -3.06
CA VAL A 58 -1.00 11.20 -3.45
C VAL A 58 -2.17 12.18 -3.33
N PHE A 59 -3.33 11.84 -3.92
CA PHE A 59 -4.57 12.62 -3.80
C PHE A 59 -4.96 12.87 -2.35
N LEU A 60 -5.01 11.80 -1.55
CA LEU A 60 -5.36 11.87 -0.12
C LEU A 60 -4.45 12.84 0.63
N LYS A 61 -3.14 12.83 0.36
CA LYS A 61 -2.19 13.72 1.03
C LYS A 61 -2.42 15.19 0.65
N GLU A 62 -2.65 15.48 -0.62
CA GLU A 62 -2.92 16.84 -1.12
C GLU A 62 -4.22 17.38 -0.52
N LYS A 63 -5.34 16.65 -0.70
CA LYS A 63 -6.67 17.05 -0.20
C LYS A 63 -6.74 17.15 1.32
N MET A 64 -6.12 16.23 2.05
CA MET A 64 -6.04 16.33 3.52
C MET A 64 -5.30 17.59 3.97
N SER A 65 -4.29 18.02 3.22
CA SER A 65 -3.54 19.24 3.53
C SER A 65 -4.37 20.49 3.24
N GLU A 66 -5.19 20.47 2.21
CA GLU A 66 -6.16 21.53 1.89
C GLU A 66 -7.25 21.63 2.94
N LEU A 67 -7.89 20.51 3.30
CA LEU A 67 -8.96 20.49 4.31
C LEU A 67 -8.47 20.98 5.67
N LYS A 68 -7.26 20.61 6.09
CA LYS A 68 -6.69 21.08 7.37
C LYS A 68 -6.42 22.58 7.42
N LYS A 69 -6.19 23.21 6.26
CA LYS A 69 -6.03 24.67 6.16
C LYS A 69 -7.36 25.40 6.27
N ASN A 70 -8.46 24.74 5.93
CA ASN A 70 -9.78 25.32 6.06
C ASN A 70 -10.19 25.34 7.55
N PRO A 71 -10.51 26.51 8.14
CA PRO A 71 -10.85 26.63 9.56
C PRO A 71 -12.07 25.79 9.96
N GLU A 72 -12.99 25.52 9.04
CA GLU A 72 -14.18 24.67 9.27
C GLU A 72 -13.80 23.23 9.63
N TYR A 73 -12.71 22.72 9.03
CA TYR A 73 -12.29 21.32 9.14
C TYR A 73 -11.03 21.14 9.99
N SER A 74 -10.42 22.22 10.47
CA SER A 74 -9.14 22.19 11.20
C SER A 74 -9.20 21.36 12.49
N ASN A 75 -10.33 21.43 13.21
CA ASN A 75 -10.57 20.68 14.45
C ASN A 75 -11.25 19.32 14.22
N SER A 76 -11.54 18.95 12.97
CA SER A 76 -12.23 17.70 12.66
C SER A 76 -11.31 16.50 12.84
N LYS A 77 -11.89 15.37 13.28
CA LYS A 77 -11.16 14.11 13.45
C LYS A 77 -10.64 13.62 12.10
N MET A 78 -9.41 13.08 12.09
CA MET A 78 -8.77 12.55 10.88
C MET A 78 -9.63 11.50 10.15
N SER A 79 -10.38 10.67 10.88
CA SER A 79 -11.28 9.67 10.29
C SER A 79 -12.39 10.32 9.45
N THR A 80 -12.95 11.44 9.91
CA THR A 80 -13.99 12.18 9.20
C THR A 80 -13.43 12.79 7.92
N LEU A 81 -12.26 13.43 8.01
CA LEU A 81 -11.58 14.00 6.84
C LEU A 81 -11.22 12.92 5.82
N SER A 82 -10.68 11.78 6.28
CA SER A 82 -10.36 10.66 5.40
C SER A 82 -11.60 10.11 4.70
N SER A 83 -12.73 10.04 5.40
CA SER A 83 -14.00 9.59 4.79
C SER A 83 -14.49 10.58 3.73
N LEU A 84 -14.38 11.89 3.99
CA LEU A 84 -14.78 12.92 3.04
C LEU A 84 -13.94 12.86 1.76
N VAL A 85 -12.62 12.79 1.91
CA VAL A 85 -11.70 12.66 0.77
C VAL A 85 -11.93 11.34 0.01
N SER A 86 -12.28 10.25 0.70
CA SER A 86 -12.62 8.98 0.02
C SER A 86 -13.88 9.13 -0.83
N GLN A 87 -14.89 9.85 -0.34
CA GLN A 87 -16.11 10.14 -1.12
C GLN A 87 -15.79 11.03 -2.33
N GLU A 88 -14.92 12.03 -2.16
CA GLU A 88 -14.47 12.90 -3.25
C GLU A 88 -13.72 12.10 -4.33
N TRP A 89 -12.82 11.19 -3.94
CA TRP A 89 -12.12 10.31 -4.88
C TRP A 89 -13.06 9.39 -5.66
N ASN A 90 -14.11 8.89 -5.01
CA ASN A 90 -15.11 8.05 -5.70
C ASN A 90 -15.92 8.85 -6.72
N LYS A 91 -16.15 10.15 -6.46
CA LYS A 91 -16.81 11.08 -7.37
C LYS A 91 -15.89 11.62 -8.47
N ALA A 92 -14.58 11.59 -8.26
CA ALA A 92 -13.59 12.00 -9.24
C ALA A 92 -13.68 11.14 -10.52
N GLY A 93 -13.68 11.80 -11.67
CA GLY A 93 -13.70 11.14 -12.98
C GLY A 93 -12.37 10.44 -13.31
N GLU A 94 -12.39 9.61 -14.35
CA GLU A 94 -11.21 8.87 -14.83
C GLU A 94 -10.02 9.81 -15.12
N GLN A 95 -10.29 10.96 -15.75
CA GLN A 95 -9.28 11.94 -16.13
C GLN A 95 -8.52 12.49 -14.91
N GLU A 96 -9.24 12.83 -13.83
CA GLU A 96 -8.61 13.32 -12.60
C GLU A 96 -7.78 12.21 -11.95
N LYS A 97 -8.32 10.99 -11.90
CA LYS A 97 -7.62 9.83 -11.35
C LYS A 97 -6.32 9.55 -12.11
N GLU A 98 -6.31 9.68 -13.43
CA GLU A 98 -5.13 9.50 -14.27
C GLU A 98 -4.05 10.56 -13.98
N ILE A 99 -4.42 11.82 -13.75
CA ILE A 99 -3.47 12.87 -13.34
C ILE A 99 -2.74 12.46 -12.05
N TYR A 100 -3.46 11.96 -11.05
CA TYR A 100 -2.85 11.53 -9.79
C TYR A 100 -2.03 10.24 -9.92
N LYS A 101 -2.40 9.36 -10.86
CA LYS A 101 -1.59 8.19 -11.22
C LYS A 101 -0.26 8.60 -11.85
N GLN A 102 -0.27 9.53 -12.81
CA GLN A 102 0.95 10.08 -13.39
C GLN A 102 1.82 10.79 -12.34
N LYS A 103 1.22 11.55 -11.41
CA LYS A 103 1.95 12.15 -10.27
C LYS A 103 2.62 11.08 -9.40
N ALA A 104 1.92 9.98 -9.10
CA ALA A 104 2.47 8.88 -8.31
C ALA A 104 3.64 8.18 -9.02
N GLU A 105 3.56 8.01 -10.34
CA GLU A 105 4.65 7.45 -11.14
C GLU A 105 5.89 8.35 -11.16
N LYS A 106 5.72 9.66 -11.31
CA LYS A 106 6.84 10.63 -11.19
C LYS A 106 7.50 10.56 -9.82
N LEU A 107 6.72 10.54 -8.74
CA LEU A 107 7.25 10.40 -7.38
C LEU A 107 8.00 9.08 -7.16
N LYS A 108 7.55 8.00 -7.81
CA LYS A 108 8.25 6.72 -7.80
C LYS A 108 9.60 6.82 -8.50
N GLN A 109 9.67 7.48 -9.67
CA GLN A 109 10.93 7.69 -10.40
C GLN A 109 11.93 8.50 -9.56
N GLU A 110 11.49 9.62 -8.96
CA GLU A 110 12.33 10.43 -8.07
C GLU A 110 12.83 9.66 -6.84
N GLU A 111 12.03 8.75 -6.28
CA GLU A 111 12.44 7.92 -5.15
C GLU A 111 13.50 6.90 -5.55
N VAL A 112 13.39 6.30 -6.74
CA VAL A 112 14.39 5.37 -7.28
C VAL A 112 15.72 6.09 -7.53
N GLU A 113 15.69 7.31 -8.08
CA GLU A 113 16.90 8.11 -8.30
C GLU A 113 17.61 8.45 -6.98
N LYS A 114 16.87 8.82 -5.94
CA LYS A 114 17.43 9.13 -4.61
C LYS A 114 18.11 7.92 -3.98
N VAL A 115 17.49 6.74 -4.06
CA VAL A 115 18.09 5.49 -3.55
C VAL A 115 19.39 5.17 -4.27
N ASN A 116 19.43 5.35 -5.60
CA ASN A 116 20.63 5.12 -6.40
C ASN A 116 21.78 6.12 -6.08
N CYS A 117 21.47 7.35 -5.71
CA CYS A 117 22.49 8.33 -5.30
C CYS A 117 23.06 8.08 -3.89
N GLU A 118 22.26 7.50 -2.98
CA GLU A 118 22.69 7.27 -1.60
C GLU A 118 23.62 6.06 -1.47
N GLU A 119 23.49 5.05 -2.35
CA GLU A 119 24.45 3.94 -2.44
C GLU A 119 25.85 4.38 -2.89
N ARG A 120 26.01 5.52 -3.58
CA ARG A 120 27.33 6.05 -3.95
C ARG A 120 28.00 6.91 -2.87
N LYS A 121 27.30 7.26 -1.79
CA LYS A 121 27.91 8.03 -0.69
C LYS A 121 28.59 7.18 0.36
N PHE A 122 28.50 5.86 0.23
CA PHE A 122 29.37 4.94 0.95
C PHE A 122 30.65 4.77 0.15
N GLU A 123 31.48 5.83 0.07
CA GLU A 123 32.88 5.58 -0.19
C GLU A 123 33.37 4.73 0.99
N PRO A 124 33.90 3.52 0.75
CA PRO A 124 34.61 2.80 1.79
C PRO A 124 35.69 3.78 2.23
N SER A 125 35.54 4.34 3.44
CA SER A 125 36.50 5.27 4.01
C SER A 125 37.88 4.74 3.70
N GLU A 126 38.76 5.52 3.06
CA GLU A 126 40.09 5.06 2.62
C GLU A 126 40.87 4.32 3.74
N SER A 127 40.53 4.58 5.00
CA SER A 127 40.96 3.81 6.17
C SER A 127 40.72 2.30 6.11
N LEU A 128 39.73 1.81 5.35
CA LEU A 128 39.46 0.38 5.16
C LEU A 128 40.30 -0.20 4.02
N LEU A 129 40.56 0.58 2.96
CA LEU A 129 41.49 0.21 1.89
C LEU A 129 42.94 0.15 2.41
N LYS A 130 43.32 1.07 3.29
CA LYS A 130 44.64 1.08 3.96
C LYS A 130 44.89 -0.12 4.87
N LEU A 131 43.84 -0.78 5.37
CA LEU A 131 43.96 -1.97 6.21
C LEU A 131 44.15 -3.26 5.40
N LEU A 132 43.88 -3.22 4.09
CA LEU A 132 44.06 -4.34 3.18
C LEU A 132 45.42 -4.32 2.45
N GLU A 133 46.07 -3.16 2.32
CA GLU A 133 47.40 -3.06 1.69
C GLU A 133 48.54 -3.69 2.52
N ASP A 134 48.34 -3.91 3.83
CA ASP A 134 49.39 -4.45 4.71
C ASP A 134 49.37 -5.99 4.88
N ASN A 135 48.49 -6.73 4.18
CA ASN A 135 48.33 -8.18 4.42
C ASN A 135 48.71 -9.15 3.28
N ASP A 136 49.16 -8.70 2.11
CA ASP A 136 49.58 -9.61 1.02
C ASP A 136 51.07 -9.49 0.68
N THR A 137 51.90 -10.16 1.50
CA THR A 137 53.07 -10.90 1.00
C THR A 137 52.85 -12.37 1.36
N ILE A 138 51.89 -13.02 0.70
CA ILE A 138 51.80 -14.49 0.67
C ILE A 138 51.67 -14.88 -0.80
N GLU A 139 52.65 -15.66 -1.24
CA GLU A 139 52.92 -16.00 -2.62
C GLU A 139 51.77 -16.69 -3.36
N GLU A 140 51.78 -16.41 -4.66
CA GLU A 140 51.04 -17.06 -5.73
C GLU A 140 50.94 -18.58 -5.58
N SER A 141 49.72 -19.09 -5.74
CA SER A 141 49.53 -20.34 -6.46
C SER A 141 48.12 -20.40 -7.08
N SER A 142 48.07 -20.03 -8.36
CA SER A 142 47.52 -20.81 -9.47
C SER A 142 46.19 -21.56 -9.25
N SER A 143 45.15 -21.18 -10.00
CA SER A 143 44.59 -22.05 -11.05
C SER A 143 43.41 -21.38 -11.76
N GLU A 144 43.54 -21.32 -13.07
CA GLU A 144 42.55 -20.89 -14.06
C GLU A 144 41.26 -21.72 -13.98
N ASN A 145 40.10 -21.06 -14.11
CA ASN A 145 38.90 -21.69 -14.63
C ASN A 145 37.96 -20.62 -15.22
N GLU A 146 38.15 -20.32 -16.50
CA GLU A 146 37.15 -19.70 -17.36
C GLU A 146 35.99 -20.68 -17.59
N LYS A 147 34.77 -20.31 -17.19
CA LYS A 147 33.55 -20.85 -17.80
C LYS A 147 32.56 -19.73 -18.10
N GLY A 148 32.32 -19.58 -19.40
CA GLY A 148 31.52 -18.54 -20.01
C GLY A 148 30.08 -18.50 -19.55
N VAL A 149 29.59 -17.26 -19.40
CA VAL A 149 28.18 -16.96 -19.20
C VAL A 149 27.56 -16.63 -20.55
N LYS A 150 26.67 -17.53 -20.99
CA LYS A 150 25.82 -17.37 -22.17
C LYS A 150 24.87 -16.19 -21.96
N LYS A 151 24.86 -15.26 -22.92
CA LYS A 151 23.88 -14.18 -23.01
C LYS A 151 22.56 -14.76 -23.54
N GLU A 152 21.53 -14.84 -22.71
CA GLU A 152 20.17 -15.10 -23.17
C GLU A 152 19.48 -13.80 -23.60
N ALA A 153 18.87 -13.87 -24.78
CA ALA A 153 18.22 -12.77 -25.46
C ALA A 153 16.89 -12.41 -24.77
N ILE A 154 16.76 -11.13 -24.40
CA ILE A 154 15.50 -10.54 -23.95
C ILE A 154 14.61 -10.37 -25.18
N LYS A 155 13.54 -11.17 -25.22
CA LYS A 155 12.48 -11.13 -26.23
C LYS A 155 11.55 -9.96 -25.94
N SER A 156 11.58 -8.94 -26.80
CA SER A 156 10.68 -7.79 -26.74
C SER A 156 9.21 -8.23 -26.93
N PRO A 157 8.28 -7.76 -26.09
CA PRO A 157 6.84 -7.97 -26.32
C PRO A 157 6.36 -7.07 -27.46
N SER A 158 5.69 -7.69 -28.42
CA SER A 158 4.99 -7.06 -29.53
C SER A 158 3.85 -6.17 -29.04
N GLU A 159 3.88 -4.90 -29.44
CA GLU A 159 2.72 -4.01 -29.45
C GLU A 159 1.67 -4.56 -30.42
N SER A 160 0.49 -4.88 -29.90
CA SER A 160 -0.72 -5.05 -30.70
C SER A 160 -1.50 -3.74 -30.63
N GLU A 161 -1.44 -2.98 -31.73
CA GLU A 161 -2.35 -1.88 -32.04
C GLU A 161 -3.78 -2.42 -32.17
N ASP A 162 -4.59 -2.24 -31.13
CA ASP A 162 -6.05 -2.38 -31.27
C ASP A 162 -6.60 -1.09 -31.90
N GLN A 163 -6.87 -1.18 -33.21
CA GLN A 163 -7.67 -0.21 -33.95
C GLN A 163 -9.13 -0.29 -33.47
N LEU A 164 -9.57 0.74 -32.75
CA LEU A 164 -10.98 1.03 -32.48
C LEU A 164 -11.62 1.54 -33.78
N MET A 165 -12.54 0.75 -34.35
CA MET A 165 -13.48 1.23 -35.36
C MET A 165 -14.54 2.10 -34.69
N GLU A 166 -14.62 3.35 -35.13
CA GLU A 166 -15.77 4.22 -34.88
C GLU A 166 -16.91 3.75 -35.80
N GLU A 167 -17.96 3.17 -35.22
CA GLU A 167 -19.26 3.07 -35.90
C GLU A 167 -20.07 4.32 -35.60
N GLU A 168 -20.05 5.23 -36.57
CA GLU A 168 -21.03 6.28 -36.77
C GLU A 168 -22.33 5.61 -37.26
N SER A 169 -23.46 5.89 -36.62
CA SER A 169 -24.79 5.54 -37.16
C SER A 169 -25.75 6.67 -36.87
N ASP A 170 -26.31 7.17 -37.96
CA ASP A 170 -27.34 8.22 -38.10
C ASP A 170 -28.65 7.93 -37.33
#